data_AF-T0LF22-F1
#
_entry.id   AF-T0LF22-F1
#
_cell.length_a   1.000
_cell.length_b   1.000
_cell.length_c   1.000
_cell.angle_alpha   90.00
_cell.angle_beta   90.00
_cell.angle_gamma   90.00
#
_symmetry.space_group_name_H-M   'P 1'
#
loop_
_entity.id
_entity.type
_entity.pdbx_description
1 polymer ?
#
loop_
_entity_poly.entity_id
_entity_poly.type
_entity_poly.pdbx_seq_one_letter_code
_entity_poly.pdbx_strand_id
1 'polypeptide(L)'
;MYSDRGILCGFRKNENYSIYMYLDQSLMAEESSVCIKLISKVKREQFWFRDASKRLGKISILSNLRDEPDSIYMIYKQMEEIGQSFDSTNNKMENDKTNL
;
A
#
# COMPACT_ATOMS: atom_id res chain seq x y z
N MET A 1 -15.84 -3.97 -1.65
CA MET A 1 -15.82 -3.73 -0.20
C MET A 1 -14.88 -2.56 0.05
N TYR A 2 -15.38 -1.35 -0.20
CA TYR A 2 -14.67 -0.06 -0.08
C TYR A 2 -15.18 0.72 1.16
N SER A 3 -16.39 0.37 1.61
CA SER A 3 -17.24 1.15 2.51
C SER A 3 -16.85 1.11 3.99
N ASP A 4 -16.30 -0.01 4.49
CA ASP A 4 -16.07 -0.18 5.94
C ASP A 4 -14.73 0.38 6.44
N ARG A 5 -13.80 0.71 5.53
CA ARG A 5 -12.45 1.21 5.87
C ARG A 5 -12.28 2.72 5.79
N GLY A 6 -13.30 3.45 5.33
CA GLY A 6 -13.23 4.90 5.20
C GLY A 6 -12.14 5.36 4.22
N ILE A 7 -12.08 4.72 3.04
CA ILE A 7 -11.13 5.09 1.98
C ILE A 7 -11.74 6.27 1.19
N LEU A 8 -10.94 7.32 0.96
CA LEU A 8 -11.26 8.36 -0.01
C LEU A 8 -10.56 8.08 -1.33
N CYS A 9 -11.24 8.28 -2.46
CA CYS A 9 -10.62 8.16 -3.77
C CYS A 9 -10.88 9.36 -4.66
N GLY A 10 -9.93 9.59 -5.55
CA GLY A 10 -10.07 10.43 -6.72
C GLY A 10 -9.27 9.83 -7.86
N PHE A 11 -9.63 10.16 -9.10
CA PHE A 11 -8.85 9.71 -10.25
C PHE A 11 -8.79 10.78 -11.31
N ARG A 12 -7.73 10.72 -12.13
CA ARG A 12 -7.58 11.55 -13.32
C ARG A 12 -7.37 10.65 -14.52
N LYS A 13 -8.20 10.83 -15.54
CA LYS A 13 -8.10 10.13 -16.83
C LYS A 13 -7.25 10.97 -17.79
N ASN A 14 -6.33 10.29 -18.47
CA ASN A 14 -5.61 10.80 -19.64
C ASN A 14 -5.95 9.90 -20.85
N GLU A 15 -5.43 10.22 -22.04
CA GLU A 15 -5.72 9.46 -23.26
C GLU A 15 -5.30 7.98 -23.16
N ASN A 16 -4.14 7.70 -22.55
CA ASN A 16 -3.57 6.34 -22.58
C ASN A 16 -3.61 5.62 -21.22
N TYR A 17 -3.90 6.35 -20.15
CA TYR A 17 -3.87 5.82 -18.79
C TYR A 17 -4.73 6.64 -17.83
N SER A 18 -5.02 6.07 -16.68
CA SER A 18 -5.68 6.74 -15.56
C SER A 18 -4.82 6.61 -14.31
N ILE A 19 -4.77 7.68 -13.51
CA ILE A 19 -4.14 7.67 -12.20
C ILE A 19 -5.25 7.68 -11.17
N TYR A 20 -5.28 6.66 -10.32
CA TYR A 20 -6.19 6.54 -9.19
C TYR A 20 -5.42 6.82 -7.90
N MET A 21 -5.96 7.67 -7.05
CA MET A 21 -5.37 8.04 -5.77
C MET A 21 -6.34 7.66 -4.66
N TYR A 22 -5.86 6.85 -3.73
CA TYR A 22 -6.60 6.38 -2.57
C TYR A 22 -5.96 6.93 -1.31
N LEU A 23 -6.78 7.33 -0.35
CA LEU A 23 -6.37 7.66 1.01
C LEU A 23 -7.09 6.71 1.96
N ASP A 24 -6.35 5.74 2.48
CA ASP A 24 -6.81 4.79 3.49
C ASP A 24 -6.44 5.31 4.90
N GLN A 25 -7.46 5.70 5.67
CA GLN A 25 -7.28 6.26 7.01
C GLN A 25 -6.73 5.24 8.01
N SER A 26 -7.09 3.97 7.86
CA SER A 26 -6.61 2.90 8.74
C SER A 26 -5.12 2.66 8.48
N LEU A 27 -4.73 2.55 7.21
CA LEU A 27 -3.33 2.43 6.82
C LEU A 27 -2.52 3.64 7.29
N MET A 28 -3.04 4.86 7.13
CA MET A 28 -2.38 6.07 7.60
C MET A 28 -2.07 6.01 9.10
N ALA A 29 -3.01 5.53 9.92
CA ALA A 29 -2.84 5.42 11.36
C ALA A 29 -1.78 4.36 11.75
N GLU A 30 -1.78 3.22 11.06
CA GLU A 30 -0.79 2.15 11.23
C GLU A 30 0.62 2.64 10.89
N GLU A 31 0.80 3.24 9.70
CA GLU A 31 2.09 3.75 9.26
C GLU A 31 2.58 4.91 10.15
N SER A 32 1.67 5.79 10.59
CA SER A 32 2.01 6.88 11.52
C SER A 32 2.58 6.34 12.83
N SER A 33 1.96 5.28 13.37
CA SER A 33 2.42 4.61 14.59
C SER A 33 3.81 4.00 14.41
N VAL A 34 4.08 3.39 13.26
CA VAL A 34 5.41 2.85 12.92
C VAL A 34 6.44 3.97 12.82
N CYS A 35 6.12 5.06 12.13
CA CYS A 35 7.01 6.21 12.01
C CYS A 35 7.36 6.83 13.37
N ILE A 36 6.38 7.01 14.27
CA ILE A 36 6.62 7.54 15.62
C ILE A 36 7.60 6.63 16.40
N LYS A 37 7.40 5.30 16.32
CA LYS A 37 8.30 4.31 16.95
C LYS A 37 9.72 4.37 16.39
N LEU A 38 9.89 4.67 15.10
CA LEU A 38 11.21 4.82 14.49
C LEU A 38 11.91 6.10 14.94
N ILE A 39 11.17 7.21 15.08
CA ILE A 39 11.72 8.47 15.61
C ILE A 39 12.25 8.27 17.02
N SER A 40 11.45 7.63 17.89
CA SER A 40 11.85 7.40 19.28
C SER A 40 13.11 6.53 19.39
N LYS A 41 13.36 5.65 18.41
CA LYS A 41 14.51 4.72 18.41
C LYS A 41 15.77 5.30 17.76
N VAL A 42 15.66 6.09 16.69
CA VAL A 42 16.82 6.42 15.84
C VAL A 42 17.30 7.88 16.02
N LYS A 43 16.66 8.70 16.87
CA LYS A 43 16.94 10.15 16.99
C LYS A 43 17.00 10.88 15.63
N ARG A 44 16.25 10.39 14.63
CA ARG A 44 16.16 11.06 13.31
C ARG A 44 15.38 12.37 13.45
N GLU A 45 15.79 13.37 12.69
CA GLU A 45 15.21 14.72 12.75
C GLU A 45 13.71 14.72 12.37
N GLN A 46 12.92 15.48 13.14
CA GLN A 46 11.49 15.72 12.93
C GLN A 46 11.14 16.20 11.51
N PHE A 47 12.09 16.83 10.82
CA PHE A 47 11.93 17.29 9.44
C PHE A 47 11.63 16.15 8.46
N TRP A 48 12.34 15.02 8.57
CA TRP A 48 12.11 13.84 7.73
C TRP A 48 10.72 13.25 7.94
N PHE A 49 10.21 13.29 9.18
CA PHE A 49 8.86 12.83 9.49
C PHE A 49 7.79 13.75 8.89
N ARG A 50 8.00 15.08 8.88
CA ARG A 50 7.05 16.02 8.27
C ARG A 50 6.85 15.77 6.77
N ASP A 51 7.88 15.27 6.09
CA ASP A 51 7.77 14.94 4.67
C ASP A 51 7.18 13.53 4.44
N ALA A 52 7.61 12.55 5.24
CA ALA A 52 7.06 11.19 5.18
C ALA A 52 5.57 11.13 5.55
N SER A 53 5.15 11.85 6.60
CA SER A 53 3.76 11.93 7.06
C SER A 53 2.78 12.41 5.99
N LYS A 54 3.22 13.26 5.04
CA LYS A 54 2.39 13.72 3.92
C LYS A 54 2.00 12.61 2.95
N ARG A 55 2.71 11.48 2.96
CA ARG A 55 2.53 10.35 2.05
C ARG A 55 1.81 9.16 2.70
N LEU A 56 1.61 9.18 4.01
CA LEU A 56 1.02 8.05 4.74
C LEU A 56 -0.43 7.82 4.32
N GLY A 57 -0.81 6.54 4.27
CA GLY A 57 -2.11 6.06 3.84
C GLY A 57 -2.43 6.34 2.37
N LYS A 58 -1.52 6.93 1.60
CA LYS A 58 -1.76 7.28 0.19
C LYS A 58 -1.25 6.17 -0.71
N ILE A 59 -2.16 5.64 -1.52
CA ILE A 59 -1.85 4.65 -2.56
C ILE A 59 -2.16 5.30 -3.90
N SER A 60 -1.20 5.26 -4.83
CA SER A 60 -1.38 5.76 -6.20
C SER A 60 -1.22 4.62 -7.19
N ILE A 61 -2.25 4.37 -8.00
CA ILE A 61 -2.27 3.31 -9.00
C ILE A 61 -2.32 3.97 -10.38
N LEU A 62 -1.29 3.71 -11.18
CA LEU A 62 -1.29 4.00 -12.61
C LEU A 62 -1.86 2.79 -13.34
N SER A 63 -2.95 2.97 -14.08
CA SER A 63 -3.59 1.87 -14.79
C SER A 63 -3.99 2.28 -16.20
N ASN A 64 -3.76 1.39 -17.16
CA ASN A 64 -4.33 1.47 -18.51
C ASN A 64 -5.79 0.97 -18.55
N LEU A 65 -6.25 0.30 -17.49
CA LEU A 65 -7.65 -0.11 -17.34
C LEU A 65 -8.50 1.11 -17.00
N ARG A 66 -9.56 1.30 -17.79
CA ARG A 66 -10.55 2.36 -17.61
C ARG A 66 -11.76 1.78 -16.90
N ASP A 67 -11.66 1.64 -15.59
CA ASP A 67 -12.70 1.05 -14.74
C ASP A 67 -12.99 1.97 -13.54
N GLU A 68 -13.99 1.63 -12.75
CA GLU A 68 -14.32 2.33 -11.53
C GLU A 68 -13.19 2.17 -10.48
N PRO A 69 -12.94 3.19 -9.64
CA PRO A 69 -11.89 3.14 -8.61
C PRO A 69 -11.98 1.90 -7.72
N ASP A 70 -13.18 1.48 -7.34
CA ASP A 70 -13.39 0.29 -6.51
C ASP A 70 -12.85 -0.97 -7.20
N SER A 71 -13.11 -1.15 -8.49
CA SER A 71 -12.61 -2.27 -9.28
C SER A 71 -11.08 -2.26 -9.35
N ILE A 72 -10.49 -1.10 -9.63
CA ILE A 72 -9.03 -0.94 -9.73
C ILE A 72 -8.35 -1.23 -8.39
N TYR A 73 -8.93 -0.76 -7.29
CA TYR A 73 -8.43 -1.04 -5.95
C TYR A 73 -8.52 -2.53 -5.60
N MET A 74 -9.61 -3.20 -5.95
CA MET A 74 -9.76 -4.65 -5.75
C MET A 74 -8.74 -5.46 -6.54
N ILE A 75 -8.46 -5.08 -7.79
CA ILE A 75 -7.42 -5.72 -8.60
C ILE A 75 -6.05 -5.57 -7.92
N TYR A 76 -5.73 -4.37 -7.43
CA TYR A 76 -4.49 -4.14 -6.68
C TYR A 76 -4.40 -5.01 -5.42
N LYS A 77 -5.49 -5.14 -4.65
CA LYS A 77 -5.52 -6.01 -3.46
C LYS A 77 -5.32 -7.48 -3.79
N GLN A 78 -5.94 -7.97 -4.86
CA GLN A 78 -5.73 -9.33 -5.33
C GLN A 78 -4.28 -9.58 -5.73
N MET A 79 -3.61 -8.63 -6.38
CA MET A 79 -2.19 -8.74 -6.71
C MET A 79 -1.30 -8.85 -5.46
N GLU A 80 -1.63 -8.11 -4.40
CA GLU A 80 -0.92 -8.21 -3.12
C GLU A 80 -1.08 -9.59 -2.47
N GLU A 81 -2.32 -10.12 -2.43
CA GLU A 81 -2.62 -11.45 -1.89
C GLU A 81 -1.88 -12.56 -2.66
N ILE A 82 -1.87 -12.47 -4.00
CA ILE A 82 -1.12 -13.39 -4.85
C ILE A 82 0.38 -13.32 -4.53
N GLY A 83 0.95 -12.12 -4.40
CA GLY A 83 2.36 -11.94 -4.04
C GLY A 83 2.72 -12.62 -2.72
N GLN A 84 1.94 -12.39 -1.67
CA GLN A 84 2.17 -12.99 -0.35
C GLN A 84 2.11 -14.53 -0.38
N SER A 85 1.19 -15.09 -1.18
CA SER A 85 1.08 -16.54 -1.35
C SER A 85 2.33 -17.13 -2.03
N PHE A 86 2.90 -16.42 -3.00
CA PHE A 86 4.10 -16.81 -3.72
C PHE A 86 5.34 -16.76 -2.81
N ASP A 87 5.52 -15.67 -2.06
CA ASP A 87 6.61 -15.52 -1.10
C ASP A 87 6.57 -16.60 -0.01
N SER A 88 5.37 -16.88 0.52
CA SER A 88 5.16 -17.94 1.51
C SER A 88 5.53 -19.33 0.96
N THR A 89 5.24 -19.58 -0.32
CA THR A 89 5.54 -20.85 -0.98
C THR A 89 7.05 -20.99 -1.21
N ASN A 90 7.72 -19.92 -1.66
CA ASN A 90 9.18 -19.92 -1.83
C ASN A 90 9.90 -20.12 -0.50
N ASN A 91 9.48 -19.45 0.57
CA ASN A 91 10.09 -19.61 1.88
C ASN A 91 9.96 -21.05 2.41
N LYS A 92 8.81 -21.71 2.20
CA LYS A 92 8.64 -23.14 2.53
C LYS A 92 9.59 -24.02 1.71
N MET A 93 9.68 -23.77 0.40
CA MET A 93 10.57 -24.53 -0.49
C MET A 93 12.05 -24.32 -0.17
N GLU A 94 12.47 -23.12 0.21
CA GLU A 94 13.85 -22.87 0.67
C GLU A 94 14.13 -23.57 1.99
N ASN A 95 13.18 -23.51 2.94
CA ASN A 95 13.33 -24.20 4.22
C ASN A 95 13.43 -25.73 4.05
N ASP A 96 12.66 -26.33 3.14
CA ASP A 96 12.76 -27.77 2.83
C ASP A 96 14.11 -28.13 2.19
N LYS A 97 14.74 -27.23 1.42
CA LYS A 97 16.08 -27.45 0.85
C LYS A 97 17.21 -27.32 1.87
N THR A 98 17.03 -26.49 2.91
CA THR A 98 18.03 -26.31 3.98
C THR A 98 17.97 -27.38 5.07
N ASN A 99 16.92 -28.21 5.08
CA ASN A 99 16.77 -29.34 6.01
C ASN A 99 17.18 -30.70 5.41
N LEU A 100 17.93 -30.68 4.29
CA LEU A 100 18.61 -31.81 3.64
C LEU A 100 20.12 -31.60 3.69
#